data_AF-A0A1W7R945-F1
#
_entry.id   AF-A0A1W7R945-F1
#
_cell.length_a   1.000
_cell.length_b   1.000
_cell.length_c   1.000
_cell.angle_alpha   90.00
_cell.angle_beta   90.00
_cell.angle_gamma   90.00
#
_symmetry.space_group_name_H-M   'P 1'
#
loop_
_entity.id
_entity.type
_entity.pdbx_description
1 polymer ?
#
loop_
_entity_poly.entity_id
_entity_poly.type
_entity_poly.pdbx_seq_one_letter_code
_entity_poly.pdbx_strand_id
1 'polypeptide(L)'
;MLYFLAFLTTSIVLCRSGVITDEGLICSCNDVLCQETGNCALGEVKGVCECCNECARVRNEPCGGMYNYAGICGAGLKCEPNDFKQLPGICIPEK
;
A
#
# COMPACT_ATOMS: atom_id res chain seq x y z
N MET A 1 -40.92 -10.56 -31.50
CA MET A 1 -40.50 -9.22 -31.01
C MET A 1 -40.32 -9.17 -29.49
N LEU A 2 -41.30 -9.60 -28.68
CA LEU A 2 -41.19 -9.64 -27.21
C LEU A 2 -40.04 -10.52 -26.67
N TYR A 3 -39.78 -11.68 -27.28
CA TYR A 3 -38.68 -12.56 -26.86
C TYR A 3 -37.29 -11.94 -27.06
N PHE A 4 -37.09 -11.20 -28.16
CA PHE A 4 -35.80 -10.58 -28.47
C PHE A 4 -35.46 -9.45 -27.47
N LEU A 5 -36.49 -8.69 -27.05
CA LEU A 5 -36.37 -7.69 -26.00
C LEU A 5 -36.09 -8.34 -24.64
N ALA A 6 -36.73 -9.47 -24.32
CA ALA A 6 -36.47 -10.21 -23.10
C ALA A 6 -35.01 -10.72 -23.01
N PHE A 7 -34.48 -11.31 -24.09
CA PHE A 7 -33.09 -11.77 -24.16
C PHE A 7 -32.06 -10.64 -24.01
N LEU A 8 -32.33 -9.47 -24.59
CA LEU A 8 -31.47 -8.29 -24.42
C LEU A 8 -31.46 -7.80 -22.96
N THR A 9 -32.61 -7.80 -22.28
CA THR A 9 -32.68 -7.39 -20.87
C THR A 9 -31.97 -8.36 -19.93
N THR A 10 -32.03 -9.68 -20.18
CA THR A 10 -31.35 -10.67 -19.34
C THR A 10 -29.83 -10.57 -19.42
N SER A 11 -29.28 -10.28 -20.60
CA SER A 11 -27.83 -10.14 -20.79
C SER A 11 -27.26 -8.90 -20.09
N ILE A 12 -28.02 -7.80 -20.04
CA ILE A 12 -27.61 -6.56 -19.36
C ILE A 12 -27.55 -6.74 -17.84
N VAL A 13 -28.43 -7.57 -17.25
CA VAL A 13 -28.47 -7.83 -15.81
C VAL A 13 -27.29 -8.70 -15.36
N LEU A 14 -26.85 -9.66 -16.18
CA LEU A 14 -25.73 -10.55 -15.85
C LEU A 14 -24.35 -9.85 -15.86
N CYS A 15 -24.19 -8.75 -16.59
CA CYS A 15 -22.93 -8.01 -16.64
C CYS A 15 -22.67 -7.07 -15.45
N ARG A 16 -23.61 -6.89 -14.51
CA ARG A 16 -23.48 -5.93 -13.41
C ARG A 16 -22.86 -6.47 -12.11
N SER A 17 -22.52 -7.75 -12.05
CA SER A 17 -22.11 -8.40 -10.80
C SER A 17 -20.58 -8.47 -10.58
N GLY A 18 -19.78 -7.82 -11.43
CA GLY A 18 -18.34 -7.74 -11.22
C GLY A 18 -17.99 -6.82 -10.05
N VAL A 19 -17.96 -7.36 -8.84
CA VAL A 19 -17.39 -6.66 -7.67
C VAL A 19 -15.87 -6.79 -7.75
N ILE A 20 -15.17 -5.68 -7.97
CA ILE A 20 -13.71 -5.62 -7.78
C ILE A 20 -13.49 -5.58 -6.27
N THR A 21 -13.08 -6.70 -5.67
CA THR A 21 -12.64 -6.73 -4.28
C THR A 21 -11.16 -6.33 -4.24
N ASP A 22 -10.85 -5.26 -3.51
CA ASP A 22 -9.48 -4.90 -3.16
C ASP A 22 -9.00 -5.91 -2.11
N GLU A 23 -8.33 -6.98 -2.56
CA GLU A 23 -7.69 -7.91 -1.66
C GLU A 23 -6.50 -7.20 -1.02
N GLY A 24 -6.67 -6.79 0.24
CA GLY A 24 -5.63 -6.16 1.04
C GLY A 24 -4.38 -7.05 1.16
N LEU A 25 -3.28 -6.48 1.65
CA LEU A 25 -2.04 -7.21 1.85
C LEU A 25 -2.21 -8.32 2.91
N ILE A 26 -1.96 -9.57 2.52
CA ILE A 26 -1.97 -10.72 3.42
C ILE A 26 -0.51 -11.05 3.79
N CYS A 27 -0.19 -10.95 5.08
CA CYS A 27 1.13 -11.26 5.62
C CYS A 27 1.05 -12.40 6.64
N SER A 28 2.15 -13.15 6.77
CA SER A 28 2.38 -14.12 7.84
C SER A 28 3.80 -13.92 8.35
N CYS A 29 3.98 -13.80 9.67
CA CYS A 29 5.30 -13.69 10.28
C CYS A 29 5.95 -15.06 10.56
N ASN A 30 5.24 -16.16 10.33
CA ASN A 30 5.80 -17.51 10.48
C ASN A 30 6.85 -17.72 9.36
N ASP A 31 8.05 -18.14 9.75
CA ASP A 31 9.19 -18.39 8.86
C ASP A 31 9.80 -17.16 8.16
N VAL A 32 9.56 -15.96 8.69
CA VAL A 32 10.23 -14.73 8.22
C VAL A 32 11.60 -14.58 8.87
N LEU A 33 12.66 -14.57 8.07
CA LEU A 33 13.99 -14.17 8.49
C LEU A 33 14.16 -12.65 8.30
N CYS A 34 14.15 -11.93 9.41
CA CYS A 34 14.41 -10.49 9.41
C CYS A 34 15.90 -10.21 9.26
N GLN A 35 16.23 -9.25 8.41
CA GLN A 35 17.58 -8.68 8.37
C GLN A 35 17.80 -7.83 9.62
N GLU A 36 18.98 -7.93 10.24
CA GLU A 36 19.35 -7.02 11.33
C GLU A 36 19.43 -5.59 10.81
N THR A 37 18.77 -4.69 11.52
CA THR A 37 18.86 -3.25 11.29
C THR A 37 20.24 -2.74 11.70
N GLY A 38 20.84 -1.93 10.84
CA GLY A 38 22.08 -1.22 11.17
C GLY A 38 21.83 -0.03 12.09
N ASN A 39 22.78 0.92 12.11
CA ASN A 39 22.57 2.17 12.81
C ASN A 39 21.57 3.06 12.03
N CYS A 40 20.31 3.06 12.46
CA CYS A 40 19.25 3.84 11.83
C CYS A 40 19.24 5.29 12.32
N ALA A 41 19.58 6.24 11.42
CA ALA A 41 19.73 7.66 11.74
C ALA A 41 18.49 8.31 12.40
N LEU A 42 17.28 7.84 12.03
CA LEU A 42 16.01 8.33 12.58
C LEU A 42 15.22 7.23 13.32
N GLY A 43 15.93 6.19 13.80
CA GLY A 43 15.34 5.06 14.49
C GLY A 43 14.74 4.00 13.56
N GLU A 44 14.15 2.98 14.19
CA GLU A 44 13.54 1.84 13.51
C GLU A 44 12.02 2.00 13.43
N VAL A 45 11.46 1.50 12.34
CA VAL A 45 10.03 1.39 12.06
C VAL A 45 9.69 -0.04 11.68
N LYS A 46 8.39 -0.36 11.68
CA LYS A 46 7.93 -1.65 11.16
C LYS A 46 7.87 -1.63 9.63
N GLY A 47 8.32 -2.72 9.01
CA GLY A 47 8.14 -2.94 7.57
C GLY A 47 6.68 -3.17 7.18
N VAL A 48 6.44 -3.37 5.88
CA VAL A 48 5.10 -3.50 5.27
C VAL A 48 4.20 -4.60 5.88
N CYS A 49 4.82 -5.70 6.34
CA CYS A 49 4.12 -6.80 7.00
C CYS A 49 4.17 -6.75 8.53
N GLU A 50 4.73 -5.68 9.10
CA GLU A 50 4.91 -5.46 10.54
C GLU A 50 5.71 -6.52 11.33
N CYS A 51 6.24 -7.55 10.65
CA CYS A 51 7.07 -8.57 11.28
C CYS A 51 8.46 -8.02 11.63
N CYS A 52 9.16 -7.47 10.64
CA CYS A 52 10.54 -6.99 10.78
C CYS A 52 10.62 -5.50 11.07
N ASN A 53 11.72 -5.10 11.69
CA ASN A 53 12.10 -3.71 11.81
C ASN A 53 12.91 -3.30 10.56
N GLU A 54 12.76 -2.04 10.16
CA GLU A 54 13.50 -1.39 9.07
C GLU A 54 13.94 0.00 9.54
N CYS A 55 14.99 0.56 8.92
CA CYS A 55 15.36 1.94 9.23
C CYS A 55 14.31 2.91 8.68
N ALA A 56 13.92 3.88 9.51
CA ALA A 56 13.02 4.93 9.08
C ALA A 56 13.66 5.80 7.98
N ARG A 57 12.85 6.20 7.01
CA ARG A 57 13.27 6.99 5.86
C ARG A 57 13.67 8.41 6.28
N VAL A 58 14.77 8.89 5.73
CA VAL A 58 15.27 10.25 6.01
C VAL A 58 14.67 11.26 5.03
N ARG A 59 14.98 12.55 5.25
CA ARG A 59 14.49 13.64 4.39
C ARG A 59 14.80 13.38 2.92
N ASN A 60 13.84 13.66 2.05
CA ASN A 60 13.90 13.49 0.60
C ASN A 60 13.98 12.04 0.10
N GLU A 61 13.88 11.04 0.99
CA GLU A 61 13.75 9.66 0.56
C GLU A 61 12.32 9.30 0.18
N PRO A 62 12.13 8.30 -0.71
CA PRO A 62 10.82 7.74 -1.02
C PRO A 62 10.13 7.16 0.23
N CYS A 63 8.82 7.34 0.33
CA CYS A 63 8.00 6.81 1.42
C CYS A 63 6.58 6.47 0.95
N GLY A 64 5.83 5.72 1.76
CA GLY A 64 4.46 5.36 1.45
C GLY A 64 4.34 4.45 0.23
N GLY A 65 3.51 4.83 -0.73
CA GLY A 65 3.09 3.95 -1.83
C GLY A 65 2.15 2.85 -1.35
N MET A 66 1.87 1.88 -2.22
CA MET A 66 0.97 0.77 -1.91
C MET A 66 1.47 0.01 -0.66
N TYR A 67 0.62 -0.08 0.37
CA TYR A 67 0.92 -0.71 1.66
C TYR A 67 2.17 -0.17 2.40
N ASN A 68 2.61 1.05 2.11
CA ASN A 68 3.87 1.60 2.62
C ASN A 68 5.14 0.84 2.16
N TYR A 69 5.09 0.17 1.02
CA TYR A 69 6.23 -0.60 0.50
C TYR A 69 7.50 0.25 0.27
N ALA A 70 7.35 1.56 0.01
CA ALA A 70 8.50 2.45 -0.11
C ALA A 70 9.14 2.80 1.25
N GLY A 71 8.47 2.51 2.36
CA GLY A 71 8.94 2.74 3.73
C GLY A 71 8.22 3.86 4.45
N ILE A 72 8.58 4.04 5.71
CA ILE A 72 7.95 4.98 6.65
C ILE A 72 8.98 6.03 7.05
N CYS A 73 8.59 7.31 7.06
CA CYS A 73 9.47 8.41 7.45
C CYS A 73 9.82 8.36 8.94
N GLY A 74 11.04 8.78 9.27
CA GLY A 74 11.49 8.90 10.66
C GLY A 74 10.90 10.07 11.43
N ALA A 75 11.26 10.16 12.71
CA ALA A 75 10.74 11.18 13.61
C ALA A 75 10.95 12.62 13.08
N GLY A 76 9.90 13.45 13.19
CA GLY A 76 9.89 14.84 12.71
C GLY A 76 9.73 14.99 11.19
N LEU A 77 9.45 13.90 10.48
CA LEU A 77 9.15 13.89 9.06
C LEU A 77 7.76 13.27 8.82
N LYS A 78 7.11 13.69 7.75
CA LYS A 78 5.87 13.10 7.23
C LYS A 78 6.03 12.75 5.76
N CYS A 79 5.28 11.75 5.30
CA CYS A 79 5.27 11.38 3.90
C CYS A 79 4.35 12.31 3.10
N GLU A 80 4.90 13.10 2.17
CA GLU A 80 4.13 13.82 1.17
C GLU A 80 3.76 12.86 0.05
N PRO A 81 2.47 12.50 -0.12
CA PRO A 81 2.06 11.46 -1.05
C PRO A 81 2.20 11.91 -2.49
N ASN A 82 2.43 10.94 -3.38
CA ASN A 82 2.29 11.15 -4.81
C ASN A 82 0.81 11.36 -5.19
N ASP A 83 0.55 12.02 -6.33
CA ASP A 83 -0.79 12.14 -6.92
C ASP A 83 -1.47 10.76 -7.08
N PHE A 84 -0.66 9.73 -7.34
CA PHE A 84 -1.08 8.35 -7.39
C PHE A 84 -0.70 7.62 -6.10
N LYS A 85 -1.68 7.26 -5.26
CA LYS A 85 -1.46 6.62 -3.95
C LYS A 85 -0.63 5.33 -4.00
N GLN A 86 -0.64 4.62 -5.12
CA GLN A 86 0.17 3.42 -5.32
C GLN A 86 1.67 3.74 -5.48
N LEU A 87 2.02 4.96 -5.88
CA LEU A 87 3.39 5.39 -6.10
C LEU A 87 4.00 5.98 -4.83
N PRO A 88 5.33 5.88 -4.66
CA PRO A 88 6.03 6.48 -3.54
C PRO A 88 5.87 8.01 -3.50
N GLY A 89 5.62 8.53 -2.31
CA GLY A 89 5.77 9.93 -1.94
C GLY A 89 7.19 10.26 -1.51
N ILE A 90 7.37 11.41 -0.85
CA ILE A 90 8.68 11.89 -0.36
C ILE A 90 8.61 12.33 1.10
N CYS A 91 9.61 11.98 1.91
CA CYS A 91 9.69 12.44 3.30
C CYS A 91 10.06 13.92 3.40
N ILE A 92 9.15 14.72 3.97
CA ILE A 92 9.30 16.15 4.21
C ILE A 92 9.19 16.48 5.70
N PRO A 93 9.70 17.63 6.17
CA PRO A 93 9.55 18.04 7.56
C PRO A 93 8.08 18.12 8.00
N GLU A 94 7.80 17.58 9.18
CA GLU A 94 6.57 17.85 9.90
C GLU A 94 6.61 19.30 10.40
N LYS A 95 5.53 20.06 10.15
CA LYS A 95 5.47 21.50 10.43
C LYS A 95 5.24 21.76 11.91
#